data_AF-A0A8K0FQB1-F1
#
_entry.id   AF-A0A8K0FQB1-F1
#
_cell.length_a   1.000
_cell.length_b   1.000
_cell.length_c   1.000
_cell.angle_alpha   90.00
_cell.angle_beta   90.00
_cell.angle_gamma   90.00
#
_symmetry.space_group_name_H-M   'P 1'
#
loop_
_entity.id
_entity.type
_entity.pdbx_description
1 polymer ?
#
loop_
_entity_poly.entity_id
_entity_poly.type
_entity_poly.pdbx_seq_one_letter_code
_entity_poly.pdbx_strand_id
1 'polypeptide(L)'
;CFVCGKMGATITCQKKGCDRSFQLPCASEGECVTQFFGLYRSFCWEHHPEQAVQVTPEQNRTCIICLDLVEGRKSYHTMVCPACQHAWFHQSCIQKQAIHAGVCFRCLHCQNKDLFVMETLTMGIRISKRQPSWESDQACGLVYQRHSCCNARRCLCPGGREQAEEEGSWQLLLCSSCTAKGIHRRCSYLRNSTTTWECVCC
;
A
#
# COMPACT_ATOMS: atom_id res chain seq x y z
N CYS A 1 -0.60 15.70 30.75
CA CYS A 1 -1.15 14.85 29.68
C CYS A 1 -2.27 14.05 30.31
N PHE A 2 -3.51 14.15 29.81
CA PHE A 2 -4.63 13.42 30.40
C PHE A 2 -4.54 11.90 30.17
N VAL A 3 -3.74 11.46 29.19
CA VAL A 3 -3.54 10.04 28.87
C VAL A 3 -2.50 9.40 29.81
N CYS A 4 -1.28 9.93 29.87
CA CYS A 4 -0.17 9.33 30.62
C CYS A 4 0.12 9.98 31.98
N GLY A 5 -0.62 11.04 32.37
CA GLY A 5 -0.41 11.80 33.60
C GLY A 5 0.82 12.72 33.65
N LYS A 6 1.79 12.56 32.73
CA LYS A 6 3.04 13.36 32.72
C LYS A 6 2.81 14.82 32.33
N MET A 7 3.66 15.71 32.82
CA MET A 7 3.67 17.14 32.43
C MET A 7 4.14 17.34 30.98
N GLY A 8 3.98 18.56 30.44
CA GLY A 8 4.46 18.91 29.10
C GLY A 8 3.54 18.50 27.94
N ALA A 9 2.24 18.34 28.19
CA ALA A 9 1.26 18.17 27.12
C ALA A 9 0.96 19.53 26.48
N THR A 10 1.30 19.68 25.20
CA THR A 10 1.13 20.93 24.44
C THR A 10 -0.03 20.89 23.44
N ILE A 11 -0.56 19.71 23.13
CA ILE A 11 -1.70 19.57 22.23
C ILE A 11 -2.98 19.64 23.06
N THR A 12 -3.83 20.62 22.76
CA THR A 12 -5.10 20.85 23.46
C THR A 12 -6.28 20.43 22.60
N CYS A 13 -7.37 20.00 23.23
CA CYS A 13 -8.62 19.77 22.53
C CYS A 13 -9.18 21.10 21.98
N GLN A 14 -9.64 21.08 20.72
CA GLN A 14 -10.18 22.25 20.03
C GLN A 14 -11.59 22.64 20.51
N LYS A 15 -12.31 21.73 21.17
CA LYS A 15 -13.66 21.98 21.68
C LYS A 15 -13.60 23.06 22.76
N LYS A 16 -14.37 24.14 22.57
CA LYS A 16 -14.52 25.20 23.58
C LYS A 16 -15.01 24.60 24.91
N GLY A 17 -14.30 24.93 25.99
CA GLY A 17 -14.60 24.42 27.34
C GLY A 17 -14.03 23.03 27.66
N CYS A 18 -13.24 22.44 26.76
CA CYS A 18 -12.53 21.20 27.05
C CYS A 18 -11.07 21.49 27.44
N ASP A 19 -10.71 21.18 28.68
CA ASP A 19 -9.36 21.42 29.21
C ASP A 19 -8.40 20.23 29.02
N ARG A 20 -8.82 19.23 28.23
CA ARG A 20 -7.99 18.04 27.99
C ARG A 20 -6.82 18.36 27.06
N SER A 21 -5.63 18.03 27.52
CA SER A 21 -4.38 18.18 26.77
C SER A 21 -3.56 16.89 26.77
N PHE A 22 -2.99 16.55 25.62
CA PHE A 22 -2.23 15.33 25.39
C PHE A 22 -0.89 15.60 24.72
N GLN A 23 -0.02 14.59 24.74
CA GLN A 23 1.24 14.61 23.99
C GLN A 23 1.00 13.85 22.68
N LEU A 24 1.68 14.25 21.60
CA LEU A 24 1.52 13.57 20.32
C LEU A 24 1.74 12.05 20.38
N PRO A 25 2.75 11.52 21.10
CA PRO A 25 2.93 10.07 21.24
C PRO A 25 1.77 9.37 21.96
N CYS A 26 1.09 10.08 22.86
CA CYS A 26 -0.06 9.55 23.60
C CYS A 26 -1.38 9.67 22.82
N ALA A 27 -1.40 10.33 21.66
CA ALA A 27 -2.63 10.55 20.92
C ALA A 27 -3.31 9.23 20.51
N SER A 28 -2.52 8.27 20.03
CA SER A 28 -3.05 6.96 19.63
C SER A 28 -3.58 6.14 20.80
N GLU A 29 -2.90 6.18 21.95
CA GLU A 29 -3.31 5.45 23.15
C GLU A 29 -4.56 6.07 23.79
N GLY A 30 -4.68 7.39 23.74
CA GLY A 30 -5.84 8.12 24.26
C GLY A 30 -6.95 8.36 23.25
N GLU A 31 -6.98 7.61 22.14
CA GLU A 31 -7.96 7.73 21.04
C GLU A 31 -8.21 9.19 20.60
N CYS A 32 -7.15 9.98 20.60
CA CYS A 32 -7.20 11.38 20.20
C CYS A 32 -6.95 11.49 18.69
N VAL A 33 -7.61 12.47 18.08
CA VAL A 33 -7.44 12.79 16.66
C VAL A 33 -6.68 14.10 16.53
N THR A 34 -5.56 14.09 15.80
CA THR A 34 -4.82 15.29 15.42
C THR A 34 -4.87 15.44 13.91
N GLN A 35 -5.45 16.53 13.43
CA GLN A 35 -5.58 16.84 12.01
C GLN A 35 -4.30 17.53 11.53
N PHE A 36 -3.66 17.00 10.48
CA PHE A 36 -2.40 17.53 9.93
C PHE A 36 -2.62 18.47 8.74
N PHE A 37 -3.76 19.17 8.72
CA PHE A 37 -4.16 20.08 7.65
C PHE A 37 -4.86 21.33 8.21
N GLY A 38 -4.96 22.38 7.39
CA GLY A 38 -5.65 23.62 7.76
C GLY A 38 -5.09 24.25 9.03
N LEU A 39 -5.94 24.35 10.06
CA LEU A 39 -5.60 24.95 11.37
C LEU A 39 -4.98 23.95 12.36
N TYR A 40 -4.62 22.74 11.92
CA TYR A 40 -3.98 21.71 12.74
C TYR A 40 -4.73 21.37 14.04
N ARG A 41 -6.06 21.24 13.93
CA ARG A 41 -6.95 21.01 15.08
C ARG A 41 -6.73 19.64 15.70
N SER A 42 -6.93 19.56 17.02
CA SER A 42 -6.80 18.32 17.77
C SER A 42 -8.00 18.09 18.68
N PHE A 43 -8.36 16.84 18.89
CA PHE A 43 -9.56 16.45 19.61
C PHE A 43 -9.25 15.29 20.56
N CYS A 44 -9.75 15.35 21.79
CA CYS A 44 -9.68 14.22 22.72
C CYS A 44 -10.70 13.14 22.33
N TRP A 45 -10.63 11.98 22.97
CA TRP A 45 -11.52 10.84 22.69
C TRP A 45 -13.03 11.15 22.76
N GLU A 46 -13.45 12.18 23.50
CA GLU A 46 -14.87 12.54 23.60
C GLU A 46 -15.32 13.52 22.50
N HIS A 47 -14.38 14.27 21.93
CA HIS A 47 -14.67 15.32 20.96
C HIS A 47 -14.08 15.03 19.58
N HIS A 48 -13.57 13.82 19.36
CA HIS A 48 -13.01 13.44 18.08
C HIS A 48 -14.09 13.45 17.00
N PRO A 49 -13.73 13.74 15.75
CA PRO A 49 -14.69 13.63 14.66
C PRO A 49 -15.11 12.17 14.48
N GLU A 50 -16.34 11.96 14.05
CA GLU A 50 -16.86 10.65 13.66
C GLU A 50 -17.25 10.69 12.19
N GLN A 51 -17.15 9.55 11.51
CA GLN A 51 -17.57 9.47 10.12
C GLN A 51 -19.10 9.57 10.03
N ALA A 52 -19.58 10.54 9.25
CA ALA A 52 -21.03 10.79 9.09
C ALA A 52 -21.74 9.70 8.26
N VAL A 53 -21.00 8.91 7.49
CA VAL A 53 -21.54 7.89 6.58
C VAL A 53 -22.32 6.82 7.35
N GLN A 54 -23.60 6.64 7.02
CA GLN A 54 -24.41 5.55 7.56
C GLN A 54 -24.07 4.28 6.78
N VAL A 55 -23.72 3.21 7.47
CA VAL A 55 -23.37 1.94 6.83
C VAL A 55 -24.38 0.89 7.25
N THR A 56 -24.99 0.24 6.27
CA THR A 56 -25.80 -0.95 6.51
C THR A 56 -24.90 -2.09 6.99
N PRO A 57 -25.28 -2.87 8.02
CA PRO A 57 -24.44 -3.94 8.54
C PRO A 57 -24.31 -5.07 7.50
N GLU A 58 -23.36 -4.96 6.60
CA GLU A 58 -22.98 -6.05 5.71
C GLU A 58 -22.15 -7.10 6.46
N GLN A 59 -22.21 -8.33 5.95
CA GLN A 59 -21.60 -9.52 6.57
C GLN A 59 -20.07 -9.57 6.37
N ASN A 60 -19.53 -8.84 5.40
CA ASN A 60 -18.10 -8.88 5.10
C ASN A 60 -17.34 -7.74 5.78
N ARG A 61 -16.91 -7.99 7.01
CA ARG A 61 -16.23 -7.04 7.92
C ARG A 61 -14.73 -7.24 7.94
N THR A 62 -14.10 -7.37 6.78
CA THR A 62 -12.66 -7.57 6.66
C THR A 62 -11.98 -6.30 6.21
N CYS A 63 -10.84 -5.96 6.83
CA CYS A 63 -9.99 -4.88 6.37
C CYS A 63 -9.40 -5.22 5.00
N ILE A 64 -9.63 -4.39 3.98
CA ILE A 64 -9.12 -4.66 2.62
C ILE A 64 -7.58 -4.68 2.54
N ILE A 65 -6.89 -4.09 3.52
CA ILE A 65 -5.41 -3.99 3.52
C ILE A 65 -4.75 -5.24 4.13
N CYS A 66 -5.24 -5.72 5.28
CA CYS A 66 -4.63 -6.85 6.00
C CYS A 66 -5.45 -8.15 5.91
N LEU A 67 -6.67 -8.07 5.39
CA LEU A 67 -7.64 -9.17 5.29
C LEU A 67 -8.16 -9.71 6.63
N ASP A 68 -7.74 -9.12 7.75
CA ASP A 68 -8.25 -9.45 9.09
C ASP A 68 -9.60 -8.76 9.38
N LEU A 69 -10.33 -9.29 10.34
CA LEU A 69 -11.61 -8.73 10.80
C LEU A 69 -11.45 -7.34 11.42
N VAL A 70 -12.38 -6.45 11.10
CA VAL A 70 -12.55 -5.15 11.77
C VAL A 70 -13.73 -5.19 12.73
N GLU A 71 -13.85 -4.16 13.58
CA GLU A 71 -15.07 -4.00 14.38
C GLU A 71 -16.29 -3.82 13.46
N GLY A 72 -17.43 -4.42 13.83
CA GLY A 72 -18.67 -4.29 13.06
C GLY A 72 -19.34 -2.91 13.14
N ARG A 73 -18.63 -1.90 13.63
CA ARG A 73 -19.07 -0.52 13.78
C ARG A 73 -17.91 0.42 13.47
N LYS A 74 -18.24 1.63 13.04
CA LYS A 74 -17.26 2.71 12.93
C LYS A 74 -16.76 3.07 14.32
N SER A 75 -15.46 3.29 14.46
CA SER A 75 -14.83 3.68 15.73
C SER A 75 -13.50 4.39 15.44
N TYR A 76 -12.78 4.80 16.48
CA TYR A 76 -11.39 5.25 16.32
C TYR A 76 -10.53 4.22 15.55
N HIS A 77 -10.74 2.93 15.83
CA HIS A 77 -9.94 1.86 15.25
C HIS A 77 -10.43 1.39 13.88
N THR A 78 -11.68 1.68 13.52
CA THR A 78 -12.34 1.12 12.32
C THR A 78 -12.98 2.21 11.48
N MET A 79 -12.55 2.29 10.22
CA MET A 79 -13.07 3.25 9.24
C MET A 79 -13.64 2.58 8.00
N VAL A 80 -14.56 3.28 7.35
CA VAL A 80 -15.18 2.89 6.07
C VAL A 80 -14.94 3.97 5.01
N CYS A 81 -14.76 3.57 3.76
CA CYS A 81 -14.65 4.53 2.66
C CYS A 81 -15.99 5.28 2.50
N PRO A 82 -16.02 6.63 2.57
CA PRO A 82 -17.27 7.39 2.46
C PRO A 82 -17.87 7.34 1.04
N ALA A 83 -17.04 7.10 0.02
CA ALA A 83 -17.46 7.09 -1.37
C ALA A 83 -18.17 5.79 -1.76
N CYS A 84 -17.58 4.63 -1.45
CA CYS A 84 -18.17 3.35 -1.80
C CYS A 84 -18.92 2.67 -0.67
N GLN A 85 -18.65 2.98 0.60
CA GLN A 85 -19.32 2.38 1.77
C GLN A 85 -19.12 0.86 1.98
N HIS A 86 -18.47 0.18 1.04
CA HIS A 86 -18.18 -1.26 1.12
C HIS A 86 -16.75 -1.57 1.61
N ALA A 87 -15.86 -0.56 1.59
CA ALA A 87 -14.45 -0.76 1.92
C ALA A 87 -14.16 -0.42 3.37
N TRP A 88 -13.84 -1.45 4.16
CA TRP A 88 -13.53 -1.34 5.59
C TRP A 88 -12.05 -1.43 5.86
N PHE A 89 -11.60 -0.75 6.91
CA PHE A 89 -10.19 -0.65 7.25
C PHE A 89 -9.93 -0.47 8.74
N HIS A 90 -8.84 -1.06 9.22
CA HIS A 90 -8.22 -0.62 10.46
C HIS A 90 -7.58 0.77 10.27
N GLN A 91 -7.73 1.66 11.25
CA GLN A 91 -7.10 2.99 11.26
C GLN A 91 -5.58 2.87 11.10
N SER A 92 -4.97 1.89 11.79
CA SER A 92 -3.53 1.62 11.71
C SER A 92 -3.09 1.16 10.32
N CYS A 93 -3.90 0.34 9.64
CA CYS A 93 -3.64 -0.09 8.26
C CYS A 93 -3.74 1.08 7.28
N ILE A 94 -4.78 1.91 7.39
CA ILE A 94 -4.90 3.13 6.57
C ILE A 94 -3.72 4.06 6.82
N GLN A 95 -3.30 4.26 8.08
CA GLN A 95 -2.18 5.14 8.41
C GLN A 95 -0.87 4.67 7.75
N LYS A 96 -0.59 3.36 7.78
CA LYS A 96 0.56 2.79 7.06
C LYS A 96 0.43 3.03 5.55
N GLN A 97 -0.73 2.73 4.97
CA GLN A 97 -0.98 2.91 3.55
C GLN A 97 -0.84 4.37 3.10
N ALA A 98 -1.34 5.33 3.88
CA ALA A 98 -1.24 6.76 3.61
C ALA A 98 0.21 7.27 3.63
N ILE A 99 1.06 6.71 4.49
CA ILE A 99 2.50 7.02 4.54
C ILE A 99 3.20 6.48 3.28
N HIS A 100 2.88 5.24 2.86
CA HIS A 100 3.52 4.58 1.73
C HIS A 100 3.05 5.08 0.37
N ALA A 101 1.73 5.26 0.19
CA ALA A 101 1.15 5.68 -1.09
C ALA A 101 1.29 7.19 -1.33
N GLY A 102 1.42 7.99 -0.27
CA GLY A 102 1.63 9.44 -0.37
C GLY A 102 0.65 10.13 -1.33
N VAL A 103 1.18 10.79 -2.36
CA VAL A 103 0.38 11.53 -3.37
C VAL A 103 -0.60 10.65 -4.17
N CYS A 104 -0.35 9.34 -4.22
CA CYS A 104 -1.17 8.34 -4.89
C CYS A 104 -2.19 7.68 -3.95
N PHE A 105 -2.33 8.18 -2.72
CA PHE A 105 -3.29 7.65 -1.76
C PHE A 105 -4.74 7.85 -2.24
N ARG A 106 -5.47 6.75 -2.30
CA ARG A 106 -6.86 6.63 -2.79
C ARG A 106 -7.48 5.36 -2.21
N CYS A 107 -8.80 5.23 -2.27
CA CYS A 107 -9.46 4.01 -1.84
C CYS A 107 -9.02 2.82 -2.71
N LEU A 108 -8.57 1.72 -2.09
CA LEU A 108 -8.11 0.53 -2.83
C LEU A 108 -9.25 -0.24 -3.51
N HIS A 109 -10.51 0.04 -3.15
CA HIS A 109 -11.68 -0.60 -3.75
C HIS A 109 -12.25 0.21 -4.92
N CYS A 110 -12.71 1.44 -4.67
CA CYS A 110 -13.39 2.26 -5.68
C CYS A 110 -12.49 3.30 -6.36
N GLN A 111 -11.20 3.36 -5.99
CA GLN A 111 -10.22 4.32 -6.52
C GLN A 111 -10.55 5.81 -6.28
N ASN A 112 -11.64 6.12 -5.56
CA ASN A 112 -11.96 7.49 -5.19
C ASN A 112 -10.82 8.10 -4.37
N LYS A 113 -10.36 9.27 -4.82
CA LYS A 113 -9.33 10.05 -4.15
C LYS A 113 -9.96 11.13 -3.27
N ASP A 114 -10.84 11.96 -3.80
CA ASP A 114 -11.21 13.22 -3.14
C ASP A 114 -11.95 13.02 -1.82
N LEU A 115 -13.07 12.29 -1.83
CA LEU A 115 -13.85 12.02 -0.62
C LEU A 115 -13.06 11.16 0.36
N PHE A 116 -12.33 10.16 -0.15
CA PHE A 116 -11.54 9.27 0.70
C PHE A 116 -10.39 10.00 1.40
N VAL A 117 -9.64 10.85 0.69
CA VAL A 117 -8.55 11.65 1.25
C VAL A 117 -9.09 12.67 2.24
N MET A 118 -10.18 13.37 1.91
CA MET A 118 -10.80 14.35 2.82
C MET A 118 -11.22 13.70 4.14
N GLU A 119 -11.90 12.56 4.07
CA GLU A 119 -12.39 11.84 5.24
C GLU A 119 -11.24 11.30 6.08
N THR A 120 -10.26 10.64 5.45
CA THR A 120 -9.11 10.08 6.17
C THR A 120 -8.29 11.17 6.87
N LEU A 121 -8.06 12.33 6.22
CA LEU A 121 -7.43 13.48 6.86
C LEU A 121 -8.25 13.97 8.06
N THR A 122 -9.57 14.08 7.90
CA THR A 122 -10.49 14.52 8.97
C THR A 122 -10.40 13.61 10.19
N MET A 123 -10.27 12.30 9.96
CA MET A 123 -10.09 11.28 11.00
C MET A 123 -8.65 11.22 11.56
N GLY A 124 -7.76 12.13 11.19
CA GLY A 124 -6.41 12.23 11.75
C GLY A 124 -5.34 11.39 11.05
N ILE A 125 -5.65 10.79 9.89
CA ILE A 125 -4.67 10.04 9.11
C ILE A 125 -3.67 11.00 8.47
N ARG A 126 -2.39 10.77 8.75
CA ARG A 126 -1.30 11.54 8.13
C ARG A 126 -0.95 10.96 6.77
N ILE A 127 -1.11 11.76 5.72
CA ILE A 127 -0.68 11.42 4.36
C ILE A 127 0.70 12.01 4.08
N SER A 128 1.62 11.20 3.55
CA SER A 128 2.94 11.67 3.14
C SER A 128 2.84 12.50 1.86
N LYS A 129 3.60 13.61 1.78
CA LYS A 129 3.75 14.38 0.53
C LYS A 129 4.75 13.75 -0.45
N ARG A 130 5.44 12.68 -0.05
CA ARG A 130 6.43 11.99 -0.88
C ARG A 130 5.73 11.18 -1.97
N GLN A 131 6.39 11.03 -3.12
CA GLN A 131 5.98 10.04 -4.10
C GLN A 131 6.06 8.63 -3.49
N PRO A 132 5.18 7.70 -3.91
CA PRO A 132 5.23 6.34 -3.43
C PRO A 132 6.60 5.71 -3.64
N SER A 133 7.03 4.84 -2.74
CA SER A 133 8.31 4.14 -2.89
C SER A 133 8.39 3.27 -4.16
N TRP A 134 7.25 2.82 -4.69
CA TRP A 134 7.17 2.06 -5.95
C TRP A 134 7.36 2.92 -7.21
N GLU A 135 7.29 4.25 -7.09
CA GLU A 135 7.63 5.23 -8.13
C GLU A 135 9.07 5.72 -8.00
N SER A 136 9.84 5.23 -7.02
CA SER A 136 11.30 5.37 -7.11
C SER A 136 11.77 4.53 -8.29
N ASP A 137 12.54 5.12 -9.20
CA ASP A 137 13.07 4.48 -10.41
C ASP A 137 13.74 3.11 -10.13
N GLN A 138 14.23 2.89 -8.91
CA GLN A 138 14.81 1.62 -8.46
C GLN A 138 13.80 0.48 -8.24
N ALA A 139 12.58 0.75 -7.77
CA ALA A 139 11.59 -0.30 -7.47
C ALA A 139 10.88 -0.78 -8.74
N CYS A 140 10.59 0.13 -9.67
CA CYS A 140 10.00 -0.18 -10.97
C CYS A 140 11.02 -0.88 -11.90
N GLY A 141 12.31 -0.55 -11.78
CA GLY A 141 13.38 -1.18 -12.56
C GLY A 141 13.49 -2.70 -12.38
N LEU A 142 13.14 -3.24 -11.22
CA LEU A 142 13.17 -4.68 -10.95
C LEU A 142 11.95 -5.44 -11.52
N VAL A 143 10.80 -4.76 -11.66
CA VAL A 143 9.57 -5.38 -12.18
C VAL A 143 9.55 -5.42 -13.71
N TYR A 144 10.30 -4.52 -14.37
CA TYR A 144 10.39 -4.46 -15.84
C TYR A 144 11.69 -4.99 -16.44
N GLN A 145 12.64 -5.48 -15.64
CA GLN A 145 13.76 -6.25 -16.20
C GLN A 145 13.27 -7.64 -16.58
N ARG A 146 12.79 -7.77 -17.83
CA ARG A 146 12.67 -9.08 -18.48
C ARG A 146 14.02 -9.77 -18.34
N HIS A 147 13.98 -10.97 -17.77
CA HIS A 147 15.18 -11.79 -17.58
C HIS A 147 15.94 -11.89 -18.91
N SER A 148 17.17 -11.39 -18.97
CA SER A 148 17.92 -11.20 -20.22
C SER A 148 19.10 -12.16 -20.37
N CYS A 149 19.22 -13.17 -19.49
CA CYS A 149 20.39 -14.03 -19.42
C CYS A 149 20.08 -15.52 -19.69
N CYS A 150 20.92 -16.20 -20.45
CA CYS A 150 20.77 -17.63 -20.70
C CYS A 150 21.22 -18.48 -19.50
N ASN A 151 20.28 -19.22 -18.91
CA ASN A 151 20.48 -20.13 -17.78
C ASN A 151 20.92 -21.55 -18.17
N ALA A 152 21.25 -21.81 -19.45
CA ALA A 152 21.76 -23.12 -19.85
C ALA A 152 23.06 -23.45 -19.09
N ARG A 153 23.23 -24.72 -18.67
CA ARG A 153 24.46 -25.16 -18.00
C ARG A 153 25.71 -24.80 -18.81
N ARG A 154 25.66 -25.04 -20.13
CA ARG A 154 26.66 -24.59 -21.10
C ARG A 154 25.99 -23.70 -22.14
N CYS A 155 26.28 -22.39 -22.11
CA CYS A 155 25.82 -21.46 -23.13
C CYS A 155 26.67 -21.62 -24.40
N LEU A 156 26.02 -21.68 -25.56
CA LEU A 156 26.66 -21.82 -26.87
C LEU A 156 26.79 -20.50 -27.62
N CYS A 157 26.24 -19.40 -27.07
CA CYS A 157 26.24 -18.10 -27.74
C CYS A 157 27.65 -17.50 -27.77
N PRO A 158 28.19 -17.15 -28.95
CA PRO A 158 29.48 -16.49 -29.06
C PRO A 158 29.53 -15.12 -28.36
N GLY A 159 28.40 -14.41 -28.34
CA GLY A 159 28.25 -13.11 -27.67
C GLY A 159 28.07 -13.22 -26.14
N GLY A 160 28.10 -14.43 -25.59
CA GLY A 160 27.90 -14.65 -24.16
C GLY A 160 26.43 -14.77 -23.77
N ARG A 161 26.19 -14.85 -22.45
CA ARG A 161 24.87 -15.25 -21.92
C ARG A 161 23.82 -14.15 -21.97
N GLU A 162 24.26 -12.89 -22.00
CA GLU A 162 23.41 -11.69 -21.98
C GLU A 162 23.07 -11.18 -23.39
N GLN A 163 23.74 -11.69 -24.42
CA GLN A 163 23.44 -11.39 -25.81
C GLN A 163 22.17 -12.14 -26.23
N ALA A 164 21.15 -11.43 -26.72
CA ALA A 164 19.96 -12.04 -27.28
C ALA A 164 19.59 -11.37 -28.61
N GLU A 165 19.25 -12.19 -29.60
CA GLU A 165 18.68 -11.71 -30.87
C GLU A 165 17.15 -11.57 -30.74
N GLU A 166 16.53 -10.65 -31.47
CA GLU A 166 15.06 -10.55 -31.50
C GLU A 166 14.43 -11.80 -32.12
N GLU A 167 15.06 -12.34 -33.17
CA GLU A 167 14.67 -13.57 -33.85
C GLU A 167 15.91 -14.36 -34.30
N GLY A 168 15.83 -15.69 -34.26
CA GLY A 168 16.91 -16.56 -34.73
C GLY A 168 17.42 -17.54 -33.69
N SER A 169 18.66 -17.99 -33.89
CA SER A 169 19.29 -19.05 -33.09
C SER A 169 19.63 -18.60 -31.67
N TRP A 170 19.86 -17.29 -31.48
CA TRP A 170 20.21 -16.68 -30.20
C TRP A 170 19.05 -15.88 -29.61
N GLN A 171 17.83 -16.11 -30.08
CA GLN A 171 16.64 -15.63 -29.42
C GLN A 171 16.52 -16.24 -28.01
N LEU A 172 16.27 -15.40 -27.01
CA LEU A 172 16.09 -15.82 -25.63
C LEU A 172 14.62 -16.20 -25.38
N LEU A 173 14.38 -17.47 -25.10
CA LEU A 173 13.07 -18.00 -24.72
C LEU A 173 12.93 -17.91 -23.21
N LEU A 174 11.89 -17.22 -22.72
CA LEU A 174 11.56 -17.16 -21.31
C LEU A 174 10.67 -18.32 -20.89
N CYS A 175 10.82 -18.78 -19.65
CA CYS A 175 9.95 -19.80 -19.08
C CYS A 175 8.50 -19.32 -19.12
N SER A 176 7.61 -20.08 -19.74
CA SER A 176 6.17 -19.75 -19.83
C SER A 176 5.49 -19.60 -18.47
N SER A 177 5.99 -20.29 -17.46
CA SER A 177 5.32 -20.43 -16.16
C SER A 177 5.84 -19.45 -15.11
N CYS A 178 7.13 -19.10 -15.14
CA CYS A 178 7.73 -18.23 -14.11
C CYS A 178 8.40 -16.96 -14.64
N THR A 179 8.69 -16.88 -15.95
CA THR A 179 9.44 -15.78 -16.63
C THR A 179 10.78 -15.37 -16.00
N ALA A 180 11.20 -16.02 -14.91
CA ALA A 180 12.40 -15.76 -14.11
C ALA A 180 13.64 -16.51 -14.61
N LYS A 181 13.48 -17.38 -15.61
CA LYS A 181 14.58 -18.05 -16.30
C LYS A 181 14.41 -17.87 -17.80
N GLY A 182 15.54 -17.83 -18.50
CA GLY A 182 15.62 -17.74 -19.94
C GLY A 182 16.66 -18.70 -20.49
N ILE A 183 16.46 -19.16 -21.72
CA ILE A 183 17.41 -20.00 -22.43
C ILE A 183 17.46 -19.59 -23.90
N HIS A 184 18.65 -19.58 -24.51
CA HIS A 184 18.72 -19.38 -25.96
C HIS A 184 18.08 -20.56 -26.67
N ARG A 185 17.42 -20.31 -27.80
CA ARG A 185 16.82 -21.35 -28.65
C ARG A 185 17.81 -22.47 -28.98
N ARG A 186 19.06 -22.15 -29.33
CA ARG A 186 20.10 -23.17 -29.55
C ARG A 186 20.62 -23.87 -28.29
N CYS A 187 20.46 -23.25 -27.12
CA CYS A 187 20.91 -23.83 -25.86
C CYS A 187 19.87 -24.75 -25.21
N SER A 188 18.60 -24.70 -25.63
CA SER A 188 17.52 -25.51 -25.08
C SER A 188 17.46 -26.93 -25.64
N TYR A 189 18.26 -27.25 -26.68
CA TYR A 189 18.20 -28.51 -27.43
C TYR A 189 16.80 -28.84 -28.00
N LEU A 190 15.90 -27.84 -28.05
CA LEU A 190 14.57 -27.98 -28.63
C LEU A 190 14.63 -27.86 -30.16
N ARG A 191 13.61 -28.40 -30.85
CA ARG A 191 13.47 -28.23 -32.30
C ARG A 191 13.27 -26.76 -32.63
N ASN A 192 13.82 -26.31 -33.77
CA ASN A 192 13.74 -24.92 -34.22
C ASN A 192 12.30 -24.37 -34.38
N SER A 193 11.27 -25.21 -34.38
CA SER A 193 9.86 -24.82 -34.50
C SER A 193 9.14 -24.56 -33.17
N THR A 194 9.77 -24.82 -32.02
CA THR A 194 9.12 -24.68 -30.72
C THR A 194 9.24 -23.24 -30.22
N THR A 195 8.09 -22.59 -29.96
CA THR A 195 8.00 -21.20 -29.48
C THR A 195 7.87 -21.08 -27.96
N THR A 196 7.61 -22.20 -27.28
CA THR A 196 7.42 -22.26 -25.83
C THR A 196 8.52 -23.07 -25.16
N TRP A 197 8.99 -22.60 -24.00
CA TRP A 197 9.96 -23.31 -23.17
C TRP A 197 9.55 -23.20 -21.71
N GLU A 198 9.75 -24.28 -20.96
CA GLU A 198 9.50 -24.33 -19.53
C GLU A 198 10.77 -24.83 -18.83
N CYS A 199 11.10 -24.21 -17.71
CA CYS A 199 12.29 -24.59 -16.94
C CYS A 199 11.99 -25.78 -16.03
N VAL A 200 13.01 -26.60 -15.73
CA VAL A 200 12.90 -27.82 -14.89
C VAL A 200 12.39 -27.55 -13.45
N CYS A 201 12.35 -26.30 -13.02
CA CYS A 201 11.90 -25.92 -11.68
C CYS A 201 10.41 -25.53 -11.62
N CYS A 202 9.72 -25.57 -12.75
CA CYS A 202 8.28 -25.43 -12.89
C CYS A 202 7.71 -26.80 -13.27
#